data_AF-A0A4P2Q4G4-F1
#
_entry.id   AF-A0A4P2Q4G4-F1
#
_cell.length_a   1.000
_cell.length_b   1.000
_cell.length_c   1.000
_cell.angle_alpha   90.00
_cell.angle_beta   90.00
_cell.angle_gamma   90.00
#
_symmetry.space_group_name_H-M   'P 1'
#
loop_
_entity.id
_entity.type
_entity.pdbx_description
1 polymer ?
#
loop_
_entity_poly.entity_id
_entity_poly.type
_entity_poly.pdbx_seq_one_letter_code
_entity_poly.pdbx_strand_id
1 'polypeptide(L)'
;MFFSATVLIEVAWVLRVACKQDRATIAAALRRLVETEGVTIEHEAIVRRAIADFEAGPADFSDYVIRESSRAACALPVLTFDARFARGADVELVPET
;
A
#
# COMPACT_ATOMS: atom_id res chain seq x y z
N MET A 1 3.69 20.86 -0.41
CA MET A 1 2.40 20.21 -0.81
C MET A 1 2.24 18.95 0.02
N PHE A 2 1.07 18.70 0.58
CA PHE A 2 0.83 17.52 1.41
C PHE A 2 -0.06 16.49 0.69
N PHE A 3 0.27 15.21 0.82
CA PHE A 3 -0.59 14.10 0.40
C PHE A 3 -0.87 13.17 1.59
N SER A 4 -2.16 12.84 1.78
CA SER A 4 -2.55 11.76 2.69
C SER A 4 -2.21 10.40 2.09
N ALA A 5 -2.09 9.39 2.94
CA ALA A 5 -1.91 8.00 2.50
C ALA A 5 -3.10 7.56 1.63
N THR A 6 -4.31 8.02 1.96
CA THR A 6 -5.53 7.78 1.17
C THR A 6 -5.41 8.32 -0.25
N VAL A 7 -4.87 9.54 -0.45
CA VAL A 7 -4.68 10.08 -1.80
C VAL A 7 -3.72 9.21 -2.61
N LEU A 8 -2.65 8.72 -2.00
CA LEU A 8 -1.70 7.82 -2.68
C LEU A 8 -2.35 6.47 -3.04
N ILE A 9 -3.23 5.96 -2.18
CA ILE A 9 -4.04 4.77 -2.46
C ILE A 9 -4.91 4.98 -3.70
N GLU A 10 -5.62 6.10 -3.77
CA GLU A 10 -6.47 6.45 -4.92
C GLU A 10 -5.65 6.67 -6.19
N VAL A 11 -4.48 7.31 -6.10
CA VAL A 11 -3.57 7.46 -7.25
C VAL A 11 -3.16 6.10 -7.81
N ALA A 12 -2.76 5.16 -6.95
CA ALA A 12 -2.41 3.81 -7.36
C ALA A 12 -3.60 3.10 -8.03
N TRP A 13 -4.80 3.25 -7.45
CA TRP A 13 -6.03 2.69 -8.00
C TRP A 13 -6.38 3.27 -9.37
N VAL A 14 -6.34 4.60 -9.54
CA VAL A 14 -6.60 5.28 -10.81
C VAL A 14 -5.59 4.85 -11.88
N LEU A 15 -4.29 4.82 -11.55
CA LEU A 15 -3.26 4.42 -12.50
C LEU A 15 -3.46 2.97 -12.97
N ARG A 16 -3.91 2.09 -12.08
CA ARG A 16 -4.22 0.70 -12.42
C ARG A 16 -5.49 0.56 -13.24
N VAL A 17 -6.60 1.14 -12.80
CA VAL A 17 -7.93 0.86 -13.36
C VAL A 17 -8.19 1.72 -14.59
N ALA A 18 -7.99 3.04 -14.48
CA ALA A 18 -8.28 3.97 -15.56
C ALA A 18 -7.12 4.04 -16.57
N CYS A 19 -5.87 4.09 -16.07
CA CYS A 19 -4.70 4.23 -16.93
C CYS A 19 -4.08 2.88 -17.35
N LYS A 20 -4.57 1.75 -16.82
CA LYS A 20 -4.12 0.38 -17.16
C LYS A 20 -2.62 0.17 -17.05
N GLN A 21 -1.97 0.88 -16.12
CA GLN A 21 -0.55 0.75 -15.88
C GLN A 21 -0.25 -0.54 -15.13
N ASP A 22 0.92 -1.14 -15.41
CA ASP A 22 1.41 -2.27 -14.64
C ASP A 22 1.92 -1.84 -13.26
N ARG A 23 2.08 -2.82 -12.36
CA ARG A 23 2.50 -2.62 -10.98
C ARG A 23 3.86 -1.91 -10.84
N ALA A 24 4.85 -2.28 -11.65
CA ALA A 24 6.19 -1.70 -11.57
C ALA A 24 6.14 -0.22 -11.99
N THR A 25 5.37 0.10 -13.03
CA THR A 25 5.13 1.47 -13.47
C THR A 25 4.40 2.29 -12.40
N ILE A 26 3.38 1.72 -11.74
CA ILE A 26 2.67 2.37 -10.63
C ILE A 26 3.62 2.62 -9.45
N ALA A 27 4.39 1.62 -9.02
CA ALA A 27 5.33 1.75 -7.91
C ALA A 27 6.39 2.83 -8.20
N ALA A 28 6.94 2.84 -9.41
CA ALA A 28 7.89 3.88 -9.84
C ALA A 28 7.27 5.29 -9.83
N ALA A 29 6.01 5.43 -10.27
CA ALA A 29 5.30 6.71 -10.23
C ALA A 29 5.08 7.19 -8.79
N LEU A 30 4.67 6.29 -7.88
CA LEU A 30 4.50 6.61 -6.46
C LEU A 30 5.84 7.02 -5.81
N ARG A 31 6.94 6.31 -6.08
CA ARG A 31 8.28 6.69 -5.58
C ARG A 31 8.68 8.09 -5.99
N ARG A 32 8.57 8.39 -7.29
CA ARG A 32 8.87 9.72 -7.83
C ARG A 32 8.03 10.81 -7.16
N LEU A 33 6.74 10.53 -6.93
CA LEU A 33 5.84 11.48 -6.26
C LEU A 33 6.27 11.75 -4.81
N VAL A 34 6.57 10.71 -4.03
CA VAL A 34 6.96 10.86 -2.61
C VAL A 34 8.40 11.36 -2.42
N GLU A 35 9.23 11.29 -3.45
CA GLU A 35 10.61 11.83 -3.47
C GLU A 35 10.69 13.26 -4.04
N THR A 36 9.57 13.80 -4.53
CA THR A 36 9.53 15.15 -5.09
C THR A 36 9.81 16.19 -3.99
N GLU A 37 10.74 17.11 -4.27
CA GLU A 37 11.08 18.19 -3.34
C GLU A 37 9.84 19.05 -2.99
N GLY A 38 9.70 19.37 -1.70
CA GLY A 38 8.56 20.13 -1.19
C GLY A 38 7.26 19.33 -1.05
N VAL A 39 7.28 18.01 -1.29
CA VAL A 39 6.17 17.11 -0.96
C VAL A 39 6.32 16.57 0.46
N THR A 40 5.22 16.58 1.21
CA THR A 40 5.09 15.99 2.55
C THR A 40 4.06 14.87 2.50
N ILE A 41 4.39 13.72 3.07
CA ILE A 41 3.55 12.52 3.02
C ILE A 41 3.07 12.15 4.41
N GLU A 42 1.77 11.88 4.55
CA GLU A 42 1.22 11.27 5.75
C GLU A 42 1.84 9.90 6.00
N HIS A 43 2.36 9.67 7.22
CA HIS A 43 3.00 8.42 7.59
C HIS A 43 4.09 7.97 6.59
N GLU A 44 5.00 8.87 6.21
CA GLU A 44 6.00 8.64 5.15
C GLU A 44 6.73 7.29 5.24
N ALA A 45 7.16 6.86 6.43
CA ALA A 45 7.84 5.58 6.60
C ALA A 45 6.94 4.37 6.28
N ILE A 46 5.64 4.44 6.61
CA ILE A 46 4.64 3.42 6.27
C ILE A 46 4.45 3.39 4.75
N VAL A 47 4.23 4.56 4.14
CA VAL A 47 4.01 4.66 2.68
C VAL A 47 5.21 4.13 1.90
N ARG A 48 6.44 4.50 2.27
CA ARG A 48 7.65 4.05 1.58
C ARG A 48 7.82 2.53 1.64
N ARG A 49 7.57 1.91 2.80
CA ARG A 49 7.58 0.45 2.95
C ARG A 49 6.46 -0.20 2.12
N ALA A 50 5.25 0.35 2.18
CA ALA A 50 4.12 -0.14 1.40
C ALA A 50 4.38 -0.07 -0.12
N ILE A 51 5.06 0.96 -0.63
CA ILE A 51 5.45 1.05 -2.04
C ILE A 51 6.43 -0.07 -2.42
N ALA A 52 7.41 -0.36 -1.56
CA ALA A 52 8.38 -1.43 -1.79
C ALA A 52 7.69 -2.81 -1.79
N ASP A 53 6.81 -3.06 -0.82
CA ASP A 53 6.06 -4.31 -0.74
C ASP A 53 5.06 -4.48 -1.88
N PHE A 54 4.42 -3.38 -2.30
CA PHE A 54 3.50 -3.38 -3.43
C PHE A 54 4.18 -3.75 -4.74
N GLU A 55 5.41 -3.30 -4.98
CA GLU A 55 6.15 -3.66 -6.19
C GLU A 55 6.49 -5.15 -6.24
N ALA A 56 6.91 -5.72 -5.11
CA ALA A 56 7.33 -7.12 -5.02
C ALA A 56 6.16 -8.11 -4.85
N GLY A 57 5.03 -7.63 -4.33
CA GLY A 57 3.98 -8.47 -3.81
C GLY A 57 2.74 -8.58 -4.71
N PRO A 58 1.88 -9.58 -4.45
CA PRO A 58 0.71 -9.81 -5.29
C PRO A 58 -0.48 -8.92 -4.95
N ALA A 59 -0.58 -8.33 -3.76
CA ALA A 59 -1.79 -7.63 -3.30
C ALA A 59 -1.88 -6.19 -3.86
N ASP A 60 -2.92 -5.45 -3.46
CA ASP A 60 -3.12 -4.06 -3.85
C ASP A 60 -2.32 -3.11 -2.95
N PHE A 61 -2.04 -1.90 -3.43
CA PHE A 61 -1.26 -0.93 -2.67
C PHE A 61 -1.91 -0.59 -1.32
N SER A 62 -3.24 -0.50 -1.26
CA SER A 62 -4.00 -0.32 -0.01
C SER A 62 -3.73 -1.41 1.02
N ASP A 63 -3.60 -2.65 0.58
CA ASP A 63 -3.37 -3.79 1.47
C ASP A 63 -2.01 -3.66 2.17
N TYR A 64 -0.98 -3.24 1.44
CA TYR A 64 0.33 -2.98 2.01
C TYR A 64 0.35 -1.77 2.96
N VAL A 65 -0.42 -0.71 2.65
CA VAL A 65 -0.58 0.42 3.58
C VAL A 65 -1.26 -0.03 4.87
N ILE A 66 -2.30 -0.87 4.80
CA ILE A 66 -2.98 -1.45 5.96
C ILE A 66 -2.00 -2.28 6.79
N ARG A 67 -1.26 -3.20 6.16
CA ARG A 67 -0.27 -4.04 6.85
C ARG A 67 0.80 -3.23 7.57
N GLU A 68 1.39 -2.27 6.89
CA GLU A 68 2.46 -1.45 7.47
C GLU A 68 1.96 -0.51 8.57
N SER A 69 0.70 -0.06 8.47
CA SER A 69 0.04 0.69 9.55
C SER A 69 -0.20 -0.19 10.78
N SER A 70 -0.72 -1.41 10.60
CA SER A 70 -0.89 -2.39 11.69
C SER A 70 0.44 -2.80 12.32
N ARG A 71 1.50 -2.96 11.51
CA ARG A 71 2.87 -3.20 11.99
C ARG A 71 3.35 -2.07 12.89
N ALA A 72 3.17 -0.82 12.47
CA ALA A 72 3.56 0.35 13.25
C ALA A 72 2.78 0.46 14.58
N ALA A 73 1.56 -0.06 14.62
CA ALA A 73 0.71 -0.13 15.81
C ALA A 73 0.96 -1.37 16.69
N CYS A 74 1.94 -2.23 16.36
CA CYS A 74 2.15 -3.53 17.02
C CYS A 74 0.89 -4.41 17.03
N ALA A 75 0.06 -4.32 15.99
CA ALA A 75 -1.25 -4.94 15.88
C ALA A 75 -1.33 -5.95 14.72
N LEU A 76 -0.24 -6.70 14.50
CA LEU A 76 -0.20 -7.82 13.56
C LEU A 76 -0.65 -9.12 14.26
N PRO A 77 -1.22 -10.10 13.53
CA PRO A 77 -1.47 -10.08 12.08
C PRO A 77 -2.68 -9.22 11.69
N VAL A 78 -2.72 -8.76 10.45
CA VAL A 78 -3.94 -8.17 9.88
C VAL A 78 -4.95 -9.27 9.59
N LEU A 79 -6.15 -9.15 10.13
CA LEU A 79 -7.27 -10.02 9.73
C LEU A 79 -7.97 -9.44 8.50
N THR A 80 -8.17 -10.25 7.46
CA THR A 80 -8.78 -9.83 6.19
C THR A 80 -9.79 -10.85 5.66
N PHE A 81 -10.74 -10.38 4.86
CA PHE A 81 -11.61 -11.23 4.05
C PHE A 81 -11.02 -11.53 2.65
N ASP A 82 -9.92 -10.86 2.28
CA ASP A 82 -9.25 -11.07 1.01
C ASP A 82 -8.27 -12.26 1.08
N ALA A 83 -8.65 -13.37 0.45
CA ALA A 83 -7.86 -14.60 0.40
C ALA A 83 -6.53 -14.48 -0.36
N ARG A 84 -6.36 -13.48 -1.23
CA ARG A 84 -5.09 -13.17 -1.89
C ARG A 84 -4.17 -12.40 -0.96
N PHE A 85 -4.70 -11.42 -0.24
CA PHE A 85 -3.92 -10.64 0.72
C PHE A 85 -3.46 -11.52 1.91
N ALA A 86 -4.32 -12.42 2.39
CA ALA A 86 -4.01 -13.38 3.45
C ALA A 86 -2.91 -14.41 3.13
N ARG A 87 -2.42 -14.46 1.88
CA ARG A 87 -1.23 -15.25 1.52
C ARG A 87 0.08 -14.53 1.83
N GLY A 88 0.01 -13.24 2.14
CA GLY A 88 1.15 -12.42 2.54
C GLY A 88 1.57 -12.68 3.98
N ALA A 89 2.83 -12.37 4.29
CA ALA A 89 3.31 -12.39 5.67
C ALA A 89 2.55 -11.38 6.53
N ASP A 90 2.30 -11.77 7.78
CA ASP A 90 1.61 -10.98 8.82
C ASP A 90 0.15 -10.63 8.50
N VAL A 91 -0.53 -11.47 7.70
CA VAL A 91 -1.93 -11.32 7.32
C VAL A 91 -2.61 -12.68 7.40
N GLU A 92 -3.82 -12.74 7.96
CA GLU A 92 -4.60 -13.97 8.14
C GLU A 92 -6.05 -13.78 7.67
N LEU A 93 -6.68 -14.86 7.21
CA LEU A 93 -8.11 -14.86 6.90
C LEU A 93 -8.92 -14.75 8.20
N VAL A 94 -10.00 -13.96 8.19
CA VAL A 94 -10.96 -13.93 9.30
C VAL A 94 -11.53 -15.34 9.51
N PRO A 95 -11.56 -15.88 10.74
CA PRO A 95 -12.15 -17.19 11.04
C PRO A 95 -13.66 -17.20 10.75
N GLU A 96 -14.17 -18.32 10.23
CA GLU A 96 -15.61 -18.55 10.17
C GLU A 96 -16.16 -18.70 11.60
N THR A 97 -17.03 -17.78 12.02
CA THR A 97 -17.80 -17.85 13.28
C THR A 97 -19.07 -18.68 13.13
#